data_AF-X1D4K6-F1
#
_entry.id   AF-X1D4K6-F1
#
_cell.length_a   1.000
_cell.length_b   1.000
_cell.length_c   1.000
_cell.angle_alpha   90.00
_cell.angle_beta   90.00
_cell.angle_gamma   90.00
#
_symmetry.space_group_name_H-M   'P 1'
#
loop_
_entity.id
_entity.type
_entity.pdbx_description
1 polymer ?
#
loop_
_entity_poly.entity_id
_entity_poly.type
_entity_poly.pdbx_seq_one_letter_code
_entity_poly.pdbx_strand_id
1 'polypeptide(L)'
;IINSTVSGNGGIAIDNDQDAVGPGVLLLEFVTVANNGGAVNTSSGSVTIKNTLIGPHPSPACSNANNVSHQGVNIDTDGSCNVKTVSPNSLNLGPLADNGGPTKTHALLWKSVAIDLAGACHGTDQRGIFRFQGSACDVGAYEYDGSYTYPAPTVPPPTEAPAEGPGCDLFGQDAMSLVTFDVPAGSTKFSLYVKNPEGWPGIEVEVPDETEEWMYTAFLGDTEADVCSFQGYAGRLYCDFMMPMHTLNSSQVLKVYVNLCDPPVYMHERVSIFALVETPEATIP
;
A
#
# COMPACT_ATOMS: atom_id res chain seq x y z
N ILE A 1 -0.17 -17.69 17.39
CA ILE A 1 -0.18 -16.22 17.17
C ILE A 1 -0.48 -16.01 15.69
N ILE A 2 -1.52 -15.22 15.38
CA ILE A 2 -1.96 -15.02 13.99
C ILE A 2 -2.18 -13.52 13.78
N ASN A 3 -1.79 -12.98 12.62
CA ASN A 3 -2.04 -11.58 12.24
C ASN A 3 -1.60 -10.59 13.31
N SER A 4 -0.37 -10.72 13.79
CA SER A 4 0.11 -9.94 14.93
C SER A 4 1.52 -9.41 14.72
N THR A 5 1.73 -8.16 15.10
CA THR A 5 3.06 -7.56 15.25
C THR A 5 3.56 -7.77 16.67
N VAL A 6 4.73 -8.37 16.83
CA VAL A 6 5.44 -8.52 18.11
C VAL A 6 6.75 -7.73 18.00
N SER A 7 6.82 -6.58 18.67
CA SER A 7 7.92 -5.63 18.47
C SER A 7 8.25 -4.81 19.72
N GLY A 8 9.51 -4.36 19.81
CA GLY A 8 9.98 -3.45 20.85
C GLY A 8 10.32 -4.11 22.19
N ASN A 9 10.42 -5.43 22.25
CA ASN A 9 10.76 -6.15 23.48
C ASN A 9 12.28 -6.18 23.69
N GLY A 10 12.76 -5.93 24.90
CA GLY A 10 14.21 -5.98 25.21
C GLY A 10 14.83 -7.38 25.16
N GLY A 11 14.02 -8.44 25.19
CA GLY A 11 14.44 -9.84 25.17
C GLY A 11 13.97 -10.61 23.94
N ILE A 12 13.89 -11.94 24.08
CA ILE A 12 13.36 -12.84 23.04
C ILE A 12 11.85 -12.65 22.95
N ALA A 13 11.34 -12.44 21.73
CA ALA A 13 9.92 -12.17 21.51
C ALA A 13 9.03 -13.39 21.76
N ILE A 14 9.50 -14.56 21.33
CA ILE A 14 8.80 -15.85 21.42
C ILE A 14 9.74 -16.83 22.11
N ASP A 15 9.52 -17.03 23.40
CA ASP A 15 10.27 -18.01 24.18
C ASP A 15 9.38 -19.25 24.37
N ASN A 16 9.67 -20.30 23.60
CA ASN A 16 9.01 -21.59 23.73
C ASN A 16 9.99 -22.60 24.33
N ASP A 17 10.60 -22.20 25.45
CA ASP A 17 11.37 -23.08 26.34
C ASP A 17 10.45 -23.76 27.37
N GLN A 18 10.91 -24.88 27.92
CA GLN A 18 10.21 -25.66 28.93
C GLN A 18 10.16 -24.88 30.24
N ASP A 19 8.98 -24.37 30.56
CA ASP A 19 8.52 -24.38 31.94
C ASP A 19 7.76 -25.70 32.20
N ALA A 20 7.62 -26.06 33.49
CA ALA A 20 7.30 -27.38 34.06
C ALA A 20 6.06 -28.18 33.55
N VAL A 21 5.46 -27.80 32.42
CA VAL A 21 4.24 -28.31 31.80
C VAL A 21 4.47 -29.11 30.51
N GLY A 22 5.72 -29.25 30.04
CA GLY A 22 6.07 -30.05 28.86
C GLY A 22 6.25 -29.24 27.57
N PRO A 23 6.65 -29.87 26.45
CA PRO A 23 7.01 -29.13 25.23
C PRO A 23 5.77 -28.52 24.57
N GLY A 24 5.75 -27.19 24.46
CA GLY A 24 4.71 -26.45 23.75
C GLY A 24 4.87 -26.53 22.23
N VAL A 25 3.75 -26.56 21.51
CA VAL A 25 3.70 -26.37 20.06
C VAL A 25 3.04 -25.03 19.78
N LEU A 26 3.77 -24.13 19.10
CA LEU A 26 3.27 -22.80 18.76
C LEU A 26 3.27 -22.60 17.24
N LEU A 27 2.16 -22.09 16.70
CA LEU A 27 2.06 -21.62 15.31
C LEU A 27 2.12 -20.10 15.27
N LEU A 28 3.01 -19.57 14.43
CA LEU A 28 3.01 -18.18 13.98
C LEU A 28 2.52 -18.18 12.54
N GLU A 29 1.40 -17.51 12.27
CA GLU A 29 0.88 -17.36 10.93
C GLU A 29 0.65 -15.88 10.63
N PHE A 30 1.29 -15.37 9.57
CA PHE A 30 1.21 -13.96 9.22
C PHE A 30 1.57 -13.03 10.38
N VAL A 31 2.75 -13.25 10.96
CA VAL A 31 3.27 -12.50 12.11
C VAL A 31 4.46 -11.67 11.67
N THR A 32 4.58 -10.45 12.19
CA THR A 32 5.78 -9.63 12.07
C THR A 32 6.48 -9.62 13.44
N VAL A 33 7.66 -10.24 13.53
CA VAL A 33 8.50 -10.19 14.73
C VAL A 33 9.68 -9.29 14.40
N ALA A 34 9.75 -8.08 14.95
CA ALA A 34 10.77 -7.10 14.57
C ALA A 34 11.21 -6.26 15.77
N ASN A 35 12.42 -5.70 15.75
CA ASN A 35 12.92 -4.77 16.78
C ASN A 35 12.83 -5.29 18.23
N ASN A 36 12.94 -6.60 18.40
CA ASN A 36 13.08 -7.26 19.71
C ASN A 36 14.55 -7.62 19.95
N GLY A 37 14.96 -7.90 21.19
CA GLY A 37 16.29 -8.41 21.53
C GLY A 37 16.69 -9.68 20.76
N GLY A 38 15.71 -10.55 20.51
CA GLY A 38 15.75 -11.71 19.59
C GLY A 38 14.32 -12.11 19.21
N ALA A 39 14.15 -13.08 18.29
CA ALA A 39 12.81 -13.44 17.81
C ALA A 39 12.25 -14.71 18.45
N VAL A 40 12.91 -15.85 18.24
CA VAL A 40 12.38 -17.18 18.58
C VAL A 40 13.44 -17.98 19.33
N ASN A 41 13.07 -18.52 20.49
CA ASN A 41 13.84 -19.52 21.22
C ASN A 41 13.03 -20.82 21.33
N THR A 42 13.65 -21.92 20.93
CA THR A 42 13.05 -23.26 20.91
C THR A 42 13.97 -24.31 21.53
N SER A 43 14.60 -24.00 22.67
CA SER A 43 15.50 -24.92 23.40
C SER A 43 14.88 -26.29 23.67
N SER A 44 13.56 -26.37 23.78
CA SER A 44 12.87 -27.61 24.15
C SER A 44 11.40 -27.73 23.68
N GLY A 45 10.77 -26.65 23.22
CA GLY A 45 9.51 -26.66 22.47
C GLY A 45 9.71 -26.55 20.96
N SER A 46 8.62 -26.63 20.19
CA SER A 46 8.65 -26.48 18.72
C SER A 46 7.80 -25.29 18.27
N VAL A 47 8.31 -24.52 17.30
CA VAL A 47 7.58 -23.41 16.68
C VAL A 47 7.40 -23.71 15.20
N THR A 48 6.20 -23.55 14.68
CA THR A 48 5.95 -23.50 13.23
C THR A 48 5.76 -22.05 12.81
N ILE A 49 6.52 -21.59 11.83
CA ILE A 49 6.34 -20.29 11.20
C ILE A 49 5.71 -20.46 9.82
N LYS A 50 4.66 -19.67 9.55
CA LYS A 50 3.96 -19.63 8.28
C LYS A 50 3.76 -18.20 7.85
N ASN A 51 4.20 -17.85 6.64
CA ASN A 51 4.04 -16.50 6.09
C ASN A 51 4.50 -15.39 7.06
N THR A 52 5.60 -15.64 7.77
CA THR A 52 6.07 -14.83 8.90
C THR A 52 7.33 -14.05 8.52
N LEU A 53 7.35 -12.79 8.93
CA LEU A 53 8.46 -11.85 8.76
C LEU A 53 9.23 -11.74 10.09
N ILE A 54 10.53 -12.03 10.07
CA ILE A 54 11.38 -12.02 11.26
C ILE A 54 12.57 -11.08 11.05
N GLY A 55 12.61 -9.98 11.80
CA GLY A 55 13.69 -9.00 11.77
C GLY A 55 13.25 -7.59 11.40
N PRO A 56 14.15 -6.59 11.61
CA PRO A 56 15.51 -6.77 12.13
C PRO A 56 15.57 -6.96 13.66
N HIS A 57 16.65 -7.60 14.13
CA HIS A 57 16.98 -7.84 15.55
C HIS A 57 18.46 -7.54 15.83
N PRO A 58 18.86 -7.16 17.06
CA PRO A 58 20.26 -6.95 17.43
C PRO A 58 21.00 -8.26 17.76
N SER A 59 20.28 -9.32 18.11
CA SER A 59 20.81 -10.69 18.30
C SER A 59 20.22 -11.63 17.26
N PRO A 60 20.78 -12.84 17.07
CA PRO A 60 20.23 -13.83 16.16
C PRO A 60 18.72 -14.03 16.37
N ALA A 61 17.97 -13.94 15.27
CA ALA A 61 16.52 -14.05 15.28
C ALA A 61 16.07 -15.39 15.88
N CYS A 62 16.60 -16.52 15.41
CA CYS A 62 16.27 -17.84 15.92
C CYS A 62 17.45 -18.47 16.69
N SER A 63 17.19 -18.83 17.94
CA SER A 63 18.06 -19.69 18.75
C SER A 63 17.53 -21.12 18.69
N ASN A 64 18.38 -22.07 18.26
CA ASN A 64 18.01 -23.49 18.04
C ASN A 64 17.01 -23.73 16.89
N ALA A 65 17.30 -23.19 15.71
CA ALA A 65 16.44 -23.28 14.52
C ALA A 65 16.02 -24.70 14.08
N ASN A 66 16.70 -25.76 14.55
CA ASN A 66 16.31 -27.14 14.29
C ASN A 66 14.89 -27.50 14.79
N ASN A 67 14.37 -26.73 15.75
CA ASN A 67 13.03 -26.90 16.29
C ASN A 67 12.02 -25.87 15.71
N VAL A 68 12.43 -25.13 14.68
CA VAL A 68 11.58 -24.20 13.94
C VAL A 68 11.17 -24.86 12.62
N SER A 69 9.91 -25.25 12.51
CA SER A 69 9.32 -25.77 11.28
C SER A 69 8.82 -24.63 10.40
N HIS A 70 8.89 -24.78 9.08
CA HIS A 70 8.50 -23.75 8.12
C HIS A 70 7.33 -24.21 7.26
N GLN A 71 6.37 -23.32 7.03
CA GLN A 71 5.29 -23.46 6.07
C GLN A 71 5.13 -22.16 5.28
N GLY A 72 4.64 -22.23 4.04
CA GLY A 72 4.51 -21.03 3.20
C GLY A 72 5.84 -20.29 3.01
N VAL A 73 5.78 -18.96 2.90
CA VAL A 73 6.97 -18.13 2.63
C VAL A 73 7.36 -17.34 3.88
N ASN A 74 8.51 -17.65 4.46
CA ASN A 74 9.03 -16.94 5.63
C ASN A 74 10.30 -16.18 5.26
N ILE A 75 10.50 -15.03 5.89
CA ILE A 75 11.64 -14.15 5.64
C ILE A 75 12.36 -13.89 6.97
N ASP A 76 13.69 -13.97 6.96
CA ASP A 76 14.52 -13.47 8.06
C ASP A 76 15.58 -12.47 7.58
N THR A 77 16.20 -11.73 8.51
CA THR A 77 17.24 -10.75 8.17
C THR A 77 18.67 -11.21 8.43
N ASP A 78 18.86 -12.36 9.07
CA ASP A 78 20.17 -12.84 9.51
C ASP A 78 20.45 -14.33 9.21
N GLY A 79 19.52 -15.04 8.60
CA GLY A 79 19.64 -16.46 8.25
C GLY A 79 19.59 -17.43 9.42
N SER A 80 19.46 -16.93 10.65
CA SER A 80 19.46 -17.79 11.84
C SER A 80 18.25 -18.70 11.91
N CYS A 81 17.15 -18.38 11.19
CA CYS A 81 15.94 -19.18 11.15
C CYS A 81 15.91 -20.20 10.00
N ASN A 82 16.98 -20.34 9.20
CA ASN A 82 17.05 -21.25 8.04
C ASN A 82 15.95 -21.03 6.97
N VAL A 83 15.49 -19.79 6.80
CA VAL A 83 14.50 -19.39 5.78
C VAL A 83 15.11 -18.44 4.76
N LYS A 84 14.29 -17.81 3.90
CA LYS A 84 14.77 -16.82 2.93
C LYS A 84 15.35 -15.62 3.68
N THR A 85 16.66 -15.44 3.59
CA THR A 85 17.34 -14.29 4.20
C THR A 85 17.38 -13.10 3.26
N VAL A 86 17.03 -11.93 3.78
CA VAL A 86 17.05 -10.65 3.06
C VAL A 86 17.78 -9.59 3.88
N SER A 87 18.19 -8.48 3.27
CA SER A 87 18.78 -7.38 4.05
C SER A 87 17.69 -6.67 4.87
N PRO A 88 17.99 -6.16 6.08
CA PRO A 88 17.05 -5.36 6.87
C PRO A 88 16.38 -4.23 6.08
N ASN A 89 17.16 -3.51 5.26
CA ASN A 89 16.66 -2.41 4.46
C ASN A 89 15.66 -2.85 3.38
N SER A 90 15.81 -4.06 2.85
CA SER A 90 14.91 -4.58 1.82
C SER A 90 13.52 -4.96 2.35
N LEU A 91 13.39 -5.21 3.66
CA LEU A 91 12.08 -5.35 4.29
C LEU A 91 11.26 -4.06 4.21
N ASN A 92 11.94 -2.91 4.14
CA ASN A 92 11.35 -1.57 4.06
C ASN A 92 10.15 -1.40 5.01
N LEU A 93 10.36 -1.65 6.30
CA LEU A 93 9.33 -1.52 7.32
C LEU A 93 9.19 -0.06 7.77
N GLY A 94 7.94 0.40 7.89
CA GLY A 94 7.61 1.61 8.64
C GLY A 94 7.88 1.44 10.15
N PRO A 95 7.94 2.54 10.92
CA PRO A 95 8.05 2.46 12.38
C PRO A 95 6.85 1.74 12.99
N LEU A 96 6.99 1.27 14.25
CA LEU A 96 5.86 0.73 15.00
C LEU A 96 4.88 1.86 15.31
N ALA A 97 3.79 1.94 14.55
CA ALA A 97 2.88 3.07 14.57
C ALA A 97 1.41 2.62 14.58
N ASP A 98 0.52 3.57 14.86
CA ASP A 98 -0.91 3.37 14.65
C ASP A 98 -1.19 3.48 13.14
N ASN A 99 -1.48 2.34 12.52
CA ASN A 99 -1.79 2.24 11.11
C ASN A 99 -3.28 1.90 10.88
N GLY A 100 -4.16 2.24 11.82
CA GLY A 100 -5.61 2.08 11.67
C GLY A 100 -6.21 0.77 12.18
N GLY A 101 -5.44 -0.01 12.97
CA GLY A 101 -5.88 -1.27 13.56
C GLY A 101 -6.09 -1.21 15.08
N PRO A 102 -6.53 -2.31 15.72
CA PRO A 102 -6.71 -2.37 17.18
C PRO A 102 -5.40 -2.26 17.97
N THR A 103 -4.26 -2.47 17.32
CA THR A 103 -2.91 -2.39 17.90
C THR A 103 -1.92 -1.81 16.89
N LYS A 104 -0.82 -1.24 17.38
CA LYS A 104 0.26 -0.74 16.51
C LYS A 104 0.88 -1.87 15.67
N THR A 105 1.29 -1.54 14.45
CA THR A 105 1.87 -2.48 13.49
C THR A 105 3.11 -1.88 12.82
N HIS A 106 3.92 -2.72 12.20
CA HIS A 106 4.95 -2.27 11.24
C HIS A 106 4.36 -2.32 9.83
N ALA A 107 4.12 -1.16 9.22
CA ALA A 107 3.65 -1.10 7.84
C ALA A 107 4.71 -1.62 6.86
N LEU A 108 4.30 -2.35 5.83
CA LEU A 108 5.15 -2.61 4.68
C LEU A 108 5.15 -1.35 3.81
N LEU A 109 6.31 -0.75 3.58
CA LEU A 109 6.43 0.38 2.67
C LEU A 109 6.66 -0.11 1.25
N TRP A 110 6.38 0.76 0.27
CA TRP A 110 6.60 0.47 -1.15
C TRP A 110 7.96 -0.16 -1.44
N LYS A 111 8.00 -1.15 -2.32
CA LYS A 111 9.18 -1.97 -2.66
C LYS A 111 9.70 -2.84 -1.51
N SER A 112 8.94 -3.02 -0.43
CA SER A 112 9.24 -4.09 0.52
C SER A 112 9.28 -5.44 -0.19
N VAL A 113 10.31 -6.24 0.08
CA VAL A 113 10.44 -7.62 -0.45
C VAL A 113 9.41 -8.59 0.13
N ALA A 114 8.63 -8.15 1.13
CA ALA A 114 7.56 -8.93 1.74
C ALA A 114 6.20 -8.78 1.03
N ILE A 115 6.08 -7.79 0.13
CA ILE A 115 4.86 -7.54 -0.64
C ILE A 115 4.65 -8.65 -1.67
N ASP A 116 3.42 -9.13 -1.83
CA ASP A 116 2.97 -10.10 -2.82
C ASP A 116 3.77 -11.42 -2.81
N LEU A 117 4.24 -11.85 -1.63
CA LEU A 117 5.17 -12.98 -1.53
C LEU A 117 4.58 -14.25 -0.90
N ALA A 118 3.53 -14.14 -0.08
CA ALA A 118 2.98 -15.27 0.69
C ALA A 118 2.04 -16.19 -0.11
N GLY A 119 1.74 -15.85 -1.36
CA GLY A 119 0.79 -16.56 -2.21
C GLY A 119 -0.67 -16.29 -1.86
N ALA A 120 -1.60 -17.12 -2.34
CA ALA A 120 -3.02 -16.98 -2.06
C ALA A 120 -3.34 -17.23 -0.58
N CYS A 121 -4.13 -16.35 0.03
CA CYS A 121 -4.58 -16.50 1.40
C CYS A 121 -5.98 -15.91 1.60
N HIS A 122 -6.54 -16.14 2.78
CA HIS A 122 -7.87 -15.69 3.16
C HIS A 122 -7.82 -14.87 4.44
N GLY A 123 -8.82 -14.01 4.63
CA GLY A 123 -8.99 -13.21 5.83
C GLY A 123 -8.38 -11.82 5.72
N THR A 124 -8.13 -11.23 6.89
CA THR A 124 -7.65 -9.86 7.02
C THR A 124 -6.27 -9.84 7.67
N ASP A 125 -5.54 -8.74 7.51
CA ASP A 125 -4.33 -8.44 8.25
C ASP A 125 -4.65 -8.01 9.69
N GLN A 126 -3.64 -7.60 10.46
CA GLN A 126 -3.82 -7.18 11.85
C GLN A 126 -4.74 -5.96 12.01
N ARG A 127 -4.89 -5.13 10.97
CA ARG A 127 -5.74 -3.93 10.97
C ARG A 127 -7.21 -4.27 10.64
N GLY A 128 -7.47 -5.46 10.10
CA GLY A 128 -8.78 -5.82 9.57
C GLY A 128 -8.93 -5.54 8.08
N ILE A 129 -7.84 -5.23 7.37
CA ILE A 129 -7.85 -5.04 5.91
C ILE A 129 -7.69 -6.39 5.22
N PHE A 130 -8.46 -6.67 4.17
CA PHE A 130 -8.38 -7.94 3.45
C PHE A 130 -6.97 -8.18 2.89
N ARG A 131 -6.43 -9.39 3.06
CA ARG A 131 -5.05 -9.75 2.64
C ARG A 131 -4.85 -9.96 1.14
N PHE A 132 -5.88 -9.85 0.33
CA PHE A 132 -5.73 -10.03 -1.11
C PHE A 132 -5.86 -8.65 -1.78
N GLN A 133 -4.92 -7.75 -1.43
CA GLN A 133 -4.85 -6.43 -2.05
C GLN A 133 -3.97 -6.46 -3.30
N GLY A 134 -2.95 -7.30 -3.39
CA GLY A 134 -2.07 -7.37 -4.57
C GLY A 134 -2.30 -8.59 -5.45
N SER A 135 -1.20 -9.08 -6.03
CA SER A 135 -1.16 -10.34 -6.79
C SER A 135 -1.08 -11.58 -5.89
N ALA A 136 -0.68 -11.39 -4.63
CA ALA A 136 -0.66 -12.37 -3.57
C ALA A 136 -0.85 -11.68 -2.22
N CYS A 137 -0.85 -12.44 -1.14
CA CYS A 137 -0.81 -11.86 0.20
C CYS A 137 0.62 -11.49 0.59
N ASP A 138 0.72 -10.57 1.54
CA ASP A 138 2.01 -10.17 2.09
C ASP A 138 2.50 -11.07 3.21
N VAL A 139 3.82 -11.18 3.32
CA VAL A 139 4.48 -11.88 4.43
C VAL A 139 4.48 -10.96 5.65
N GLY A 140 3.95 -11.46 6.76
CA GLY A 140 3.85 -10.73 8.03
C GLY A 140 2.45 -10.27 8.39
N ALA A 141 2.37 -9.40 9.40
CA ALA A 141 1.12 -8.99 10.04
C ALA A 141 0.36 -7.86 9.32
N TYR A 142 1.00 -7.23 8.34
CA TYR A 142 0.49 -6.08 7.61
C TYR A 142 0.33 -6.44 6.13
N GLU A 143 -0.80 -6.07 5.54
CA GLU A 143 -1.02 -6.14 4.09
C GLU A 143 -0.81 -4.76 3.48
N TYR A 144 0.08 -4.65 2.50
CA TYR A 144 0.27 -3.45 1.72
C TYR A 144 -0.94 -3.22 0.82
N ASP A 145 -1.67 -2.16 1.11
CA ASP A 145 -2.90 -1.76 0.41
C ASP A 145 -2.64 -0.64 -0.60
N GLY A 146 -1.37 -0.30 -0.89
CA GLY A 146 -1.04 0.82 -1.77
C GLY A 146 -1.12 2.19 -1.08
N SER A 147 -1.68 2.28 0.14
CA SER A 147 -1.81 3.55 0.85
C SER A 147 -0.45 4.00 1.38
N TYR A 148 0.15 4.96 0.69
CA TYR A 148 1.28 5.68 1.25
C TYR A 148 0.77 6.65 2.30
N THR A 149 0.80 6.26 3.57
CA THR A 149 1.06 7.26 4.61
C THR A 149 2.57 7.40 4.73
N TYR A 150 3.16 8.30 3.93
CA TYR A 150 4.42 8.89 4.36
C TYR A 150 4.17 9.37 5.80
N PRO A 151 4.92 8.94 6.83
CA PRO A 151 4.82 9.62 8.11
C PRO A 151 5.14 11.07 7.78
N ALA A 152 4.15 11.95 7.92
CA ALA A 152 4.35 13.36 7.69
C ALA A 152 5.68 13.70 8.37
N PRO A 153 6.66 14.30 7.66
CA PRO A 153 7.84 14.81 8.35
C PRO A 153 7.29 15.58 9.54
N THR A 154 7.86 15.41 10.73
CA THR A 154 7.44 16.19 11.90
C THR A 154 7.71 17.65 11.58
N VAL A 155 6.76 18.29 10.89
CA VAL A 155 6.81 19.69 10.52
C VAL A 155 6.70 20.40 11.86
N PRO A 156 7.68 21.24 12.23
CA PRO A 156 7.56 22.07 13.41
C PRO A 156 6.23 22.84 13.35
N PRO A 157 5.63 23.20 14.50
CA PRO A 157 4.32 23.86 14.56
C PRO A 157 4.24 24.97 13.50
N PRO A 158 3.11 25.09 12.79
CA PRO A 158 3.05 25.71 11.48
C PRO A 158 3.62 27.13 11.54
N THR A 159 4.80 27.28 10.95
CA THR A 159 5.17 28.56 10.35
C THR A 159 4.22 28.69 9.17
N GLU A 160 3.44 29.77 9.17
CA GLU A 160 2.54 30.26 8.12
C GLU A 160 2.72 29.51 6.79
N ALA A 161 1.68 28.76 6.39
CA ALA A 161 1.66 28.06 5.11
C ALA A 161 2.10 29.04 4.01
N PRO A 162 2.95 28.63 3.05
CA PRO A 162 3.16 29.42 1.86
C PRO A 162 1.78 29.75 1.29
N ALA A 163 1.54 31.02 0.98
CA ALA A 163 0.31 31.42 0.29
C ALA A 163 0.07 30.47 -0.88
N GLU A 164 -1.16 29.96 -1.00
CA GLU A 164 -1.61 29.20 -2.17
C GLU A 164 -1.10 29.88 -3.44
N GLY A 165 -0.62 29.09 -4.41
CA GLY A 165 -0.18 29.66 -5.68
C GLY A 165 -1.29 30.54 -6.28
N PRO A 166 -0.96 31.64 -6.97
CA PRO A 166 -1.96 32.46 -7.62
C PRO A 166 -2.83 31.60 -8.55
N GLY A 167 -4.15 31.63 -8.36
CA GLY A 167 -5.12 30.97 -9.24
C GLY A 167 -5.74 29.65 -8.74
N CYS A 168 -5.40 29.14 -7.55
CA CYS A 168 -6.06 27.93 -7.01
C CYS A 168 -7.55 28.13 -6.70
N ASP A 169 -7.97 29.36 -6.41
CA ASP A 169 -9.39 29.74 -6.25
C ASP A 169 -10.20 29.71 -7.57
N LEU A 170 -9.54 29.58 -8.73
CA LEU A 170 -10.20 29.59 -10.04
C LEU A 170 -10.85 28.24 -10.38
N PHE A 171 -10.65 27.21 -9.56
CA PHE A 171 -11.23 25.88 -9.78
C PHE A 171 -12.61 25.77 -9.13
N GLY A 172 -13.65 26.18 -9.85
CA GLY A 172 -15.04 25.99 -9.44
C GLY A 172 -15.49 24.53 -9.54
N GLN A 173 -15.27 23.73 -8.47
CA GLN A 173 -15.54 22.28 -8.46
C GLN A 173 -16.97 21.92 -8.88
N ASP A 174 -17.95 22.77 -8.54
CA ASP A 174 -19.38 22.51 -8.76
C ASP A 174 -19.78 22.46 -10.24
N ALA A 175 -18.98 23.06 -11.14
CA ALA A 175 -19.26 23.08 -12.57
C ALA A 175 -18.57 21.93 -13.33
N MET A 176 -17.62 21.24 -12.70
CA MET A 176 -16.82 20.21 -13.36
C MET A 176 -17.56 18.86 -13.43
N SER A 177 -17.36 18.12 -14.52
CA SER A 177 -17.98 16.81 -14.71
C SER A 177 -16.98 15.75 -15.10
N LEU A 178 -17.11 14.56 -14.52
CA LEU A 178 -16.29 13.39 -14.83
C LEU A 178 -16.90 12.56 -15.96
N VAL A 179 -16.05 12.08 -16.88
CA VAL A 179 -16.40 11.05 -17.86
C VAL A 179 -15.35 9.94 -17.82
N THR A 180 -15.82 8.70 -17.72
CA THR A 180 -14.99 7.50 -17.69
C THR A 180 -15.13 6.68 -18.97
N PHE A 181 -14.09 5.94 -19.33
CA PHE A 181 -14.14 4.94 -20.39
C PHE A 181 -13.98 3.55 -19.78
N ASP A 182 -14.70 2.57 -20.32
CA ASP A 182 -14.57 1.17 -19.87
C ASP A 182 -13.16 0.64 -20.16
N VAL A 183 -12.65 -0.18 -19.25
CA VAL A 183 -11.36 -0.87 -19.44
C VAL A 183 -11.53 -1.93 -20.54
N PRO A 184 -10.75 -1.87 -21.64
CA PRO A 184 -10.81 -2.88 -22.69
C PRO A 184 -10.56 -4.28 -22.15
N ALA A 185 -11.18 -5.29 -22.78
CA ALA A 185 -10.97 -6.68 -22.38
C ALA A 185 -9.49 -7.05 -22.49
N GLY A 186 -8.96 -7.73 -21.46
CA GLY A 186 -7.54 -8.10 -21.36
C GLY A 186 -6.59 -6.93 -21.04
N SER A 187 -7.11 -5.74 -20.72
CA SER A 187 -6.31 -4.57 -20.34
C SER A 187 -6.49 -4.20 -18.87
N THR A 188 -5.54 -3.42 -18.36
CA THR A 188 -5.66 -2.67 -17.09
C THR A 188 -5.72 -1.16 -17.32
N LYS A 189 -5.66 -0.72 -18.57
CA LYS A 189 -5.68 0.69 -18.92
C LYS A 189 -7.08 1.25 -18.69
N PHE A 190 -7.21 2.10 -17.68
CA PHE A 190 -8.42 2.88 -17.42
C PHE A 190 -8.17 4.33 -17.80
N SER A 191 -9.07 4.90 -18.58
CA SER A 191 -8.97 6.29 -19.00
C SER A 191 -10.20 7.05 -18.50
N LEU A 192 -9.99 8.31 -18.14
CA LEU A 192 -11.07 9.25 -17.85
C LEU A 192 -10.71 10.63 -18.38
N TYR A 193 -11.69 11.52 -18.42
CA TYR A 193 -11.42 12.94 -18.47
C TYR A 193 -12.30 13.72 -17.52
N VAL A 194 -11.73 14.79 -16.96
CA VAL A 194 -12.48 15.81 -16.20
C VAL A 194 -12.75 16.97 -17.13
N LYS A 195 -14.03 17.34 -17.26
CA LYS A 195 -14.45 18.50 -18.03
C LYS A 195 -14.61 19.69 -17.10
N ASN A 196 -13.89 20.78 -17.40
CA ASN A 196 -14.12 22.08 -16.80
C ASN A 196 -14.78 22.99 -17.85
N PRO A 197 -16.07 23.35 -17.70
CA PRO A 197 -16.75 24.21 -18.65
C PRO A 197 -16.23 25.67 -18.64
N GLU A 198 -15.56 26.09 -17.57
CA GLU A 198 -14.99 27.43 -17.42
C GLU A 198 -13.57 27.52 -18.00
N GLY A 199 -13.00 26.40 -18.45
CA GLY A 199 -11.64 26.29 -18.95
C GLY A 199 -10.61 26.04 -17.86
N TRP A 200 -9.49 25.43 -18.20
CA TRP A 200 -8.43 25.09 -17.24
C TRP A 200 -7.45 26.26 -17.05
N PRO A 201 -7.24 26.75 -15.82
CA PRO A 201 -6.23 27.77 -15.51
C PRO A 201 -4.82 27.40 -16.00
N GLY A 202 -4.08 28.39 -16.51
CA GLY A 202 -2.73 28.19 -17.09
C GLY A 202 -2.71 27.54 -18.47
N ILE A 203 -3.88 27.14 -19.00
CA ILE A 203 -4.03 26.53 -20.34
C ILE A 203 -5.00 27.33 -21.20
N GLU A 204 -6.21 27.55 -20.71
CA GLU A 204 -7.31 28.25 -21.41
C GLU A 204 -7.72 29.54 -20.70
N VAL A 205 -7.49 29.60 -19.39
CA VAL A 205 -7.74 30.79 -18.56
C VAL A 205 -6.40 31.36 -18.13
N GLU A 206 -6.14 32.61 -18.53
CA GLU A 206 -4.92 33.33 -18.19
C GLU A 206 -4.85 33.60 -16.68
N VAL A 207 -3.73 33.26 -16.05
CA VAL A 207 -3.50 33.50 -14.62
C VAL A 207 -2.56 34.71 -14.48
N PRO A 208 -3.00 35.80 -13.81
CA PRO A 208 -2.14 36.97 -13.61
C PRO A 208 -0.89 36.61 -12.79
N ASP A 209 0.26 37.18 -13.17
CA ASP A 209 1.57 37.02 -12.50
C ASP A 209 2.13 35.57 -12.47
N GLU A 210 1.70 34.73 -13.42
CA GLU A 210 2.14 33.35 -13.58
C GLU A 210 3.59 33.23 -14.08
N THR A 211 4.46 32.57 -13.29
CA THR A 211 5.86 32.29 -13.68
C THR A 211 6.21 30.80 -13.69
N GLU A 212 5.29 29.94 -13.25
CA GLU A 212 5.52 28.51 -13.01
C GLU A 212 4.62 27.67 -13.93
N GLU A 213 5.14 26.53 -14.39
CA GLU A 213 4.40 25.62 -15.26
C GLU A 213 3.35 24.83 -14.45
N TRP A 214 2.10 24.80 -14.93
CA TRP A 214 1.01 24.05 -14.31
C TRP A 214 1.13 22.56 -14.62
N MET A 215 1.47 21.77 -13.60
CA MET A 215 1.54 20.31 -13.70
C MET A 215 0.30 19.70 -13.07
N TYR A 216 -0.47 19.02 -13.91
CA TYR A 216 -1.68 18.31 -13.53
C TYR A 216 -1.37 16.85 -13.22
N THR A 217 -1.73 16.41 -12.02
CA THR A 217 -1.61 15.01 -11.60
C THR A 217 -2.96 14.54 -11.08
N ALA A 218 -3.33 13.29 -11.37
CA ALA A 218 -4.54 12.69 -10.84
C ALA A 218 -4.25 11.37 -10.12
N PHE A 219 -5.04 11.10 -9.08
CA PHE A 219 -5.02 9.86 -8.32
C PHE A 219 -6.40 9.23 -8.35
N LEU A 220 -6.46 7.94 -8.62
CA LEU A 220 -7.66 7.13 -8.54
C LEU A 220 -7.48 6.07 -7.46
N GLY A 221 -8.08 6.30 -6.29
CA GLY A 221 -7.67 5.63 -5.06
C GLY A 221 -6.22 6.00 -4.76
N ASP A 222 -5.34 5.00 -4.71
CA ASP A 222 -3.90 5.18 -4.55
C ASP A 222 -3.12 5.06 -5.87
N THR A 223 -3.80 4.85 -7.01
CA THR A 223 -3.14 4.75 -8.32
C THR A 223 -2.94 6.15 -8.91
N GLU A 224 -1.69 6.57 -9.03
CA GLU A 224 -1.33 7.78 -9.79
C GLU A 224 -1.56 7.56 -11.30
N ALA A 225 -2.04 8.59 -11.99
CA ALA A 225 -2.16 8.57 -13.43
C ALA A 225 -0.76 8.52 -14.08
N ASP A 226 -0.58 7.66 -15.08
CA ASP A 226 0.66 7.62 -15.86
C ASP A 226 0.88 8.91 -16.65
N VAL A 227 -0.23 9.50 -17.10
CA VAL A 227 -0.22 10.78 -17.82
C VAL A 227 -1.56 11.49 -17.63
N CYS A 228 -1.50 12.79 -17.38
CA CYS A 228 -2.63 13.71 -17.51
C CYS A 228 -2.31 14.78 -18.57
N SER A 229 -3.18 14.96 -19.57
CA SER A 229 -2.93 15.88 -20.70
C SER A 229 -4.22 16.38 -21.35
N PHE A 230 -4.16 17.53 -22.03
CA PHE A 230 -5.33 18.14 -22.67
C PHE A 230 -5.63 17.61 -24.08
N GLN A 231 -4.70 16.87 -24.69
CA GLN A 231 -4.85 16.23 -26.02
C GLN A 231 -5.43 17.13 -27.14
N GLY A 232 -5.34 18.46 -27.01
CA GLY A 232 -5.90 19.42 -27.96
C GLY A 232 -7.42 19.63 -27.88
N TYR A 233 -8.10 19.08 -26.87
CA TYR A 233 -9.54 19.28 -26.65
C TYR A 233 -9.78 20.28 -25.53
N ALA A 234 -10.39 21.41 -25.86
CA ALA A 234 -10.64 22.46 -24.90
C ALA A 234 -11.54 21.99 -23.74
N GLY A 235 -11.21 22.42 -22.53
CA GLY A 235 -11.94 22.16 -21.30
C GLY A 235 -11.80 20.73 -20.77
N ARG A 236 -10.91 19.88 -21.31
CA ARG A 236 -10.82 18.46 -20.93
C ARG A 236 -9.41 18.04 -20.53
N LEU A 237 -9.25 17.64 -19.28
CA LEU A 237 -8.04 16.98 -18.80
C LEU A 237 -8.22 15.46 -18.90
N TYR A 238 -7.52 14.81 -19.83
CA TYR A 238 -7.51 13.36 -20.00
C TYR A 238 -6.43 12.75 -19.11
N CYS A 239 -6.80 11.76 -18.29
CA CYS A 239 -5.85 11.01 -17.47
C CYS A 239 -5.96 9.51 -17.76
N ASP A 240 -4.80 8.90 -18.01
CA ASP A 240 -4.66 7.46 -18.21
C ASP A 240 -4.04 6.82 -16.97
N PHE A 241 -4.63 5.72 -16.53
CA PHE A 241 -4.19 4.93 -15.38
C PHE A 241 -3.93 3.49 -15.81
N MET A 242 -2.85 2.91 -15.32
CA MET A 242 -2.64 1.47 -15.35
C MET A 242 -3.12 0.88 -14.03
N MET A 243 -4.40 0.51 -13.99
CA MET A 243 -5.06 0.08 -12.78
C MET A 243 -4.52 -1.27 -12.31
N PRO A 244 -4.24 -1.45 -11.02
CA PRO A 244 -3.98 -2.78 -10.50
C PRO A 244 -5.18 -3.71 -10.78
N MET A 245 -4.92 -4.96 -11.21
CA MET A 245 -5.98 -5.92 -11.58
C MET A 245 -7.06 -6.09 -10.50
N HIS A 246 -6.70 -6.01 -9.22
CA HIS A 246 -7.61 -6.12 -8.08
C HIS A 246 -8.58 -4.92 -7.93
N THR A 247 -8.24 -3.77 -8.52
CA THR A 247 -9.10 -2.57 -8.53
C THR A 247 -10.08 -2.56 -9.70
N LEU A 248 -9.94 -3.46 -10.67
CA LEU A 248 -10.91 -3.61 -11.73
C LEU A 248 -12.25 -4.06 -11.16
N ASN A 249 -13.34 -3.50 -11.67
CA ASN A 249 -14.71 -3.65 -11.19
C ASN A 249 -14.94 -3.15 -9.75
N SER A 250 -14.13 -2.19 -9.29
CA SER A 250 -14.31 -1.49 -8.01
C SER A 250 -14.74 -0.03 -8.20
N SER A 251 -15.07 0.65 -7.11
CA SER A 251 -15.23 2.11 -7.09
C SER A 251 -14.09 2.75 -6.30
N GLN A 252 -13.47 3.77 -6.87
CA GLN A 252 -12.35 4.50 -6.27
C GLN A 252 -12.66 6.00 -6.16
N VAL A 253 -11.97 6.70 -5.26
CA VAL A 253 -12.03 8.17 -5.15
C VAL A 253 -11.08 8.78 -6.17
N LEU A 254 -11.55 9.73 -6.97
CA LEU A 254 -10.67 10.52 -7.86
C LEU A 254 -10.27 11.82 -7.16
N LYS A 255 -8.99 12.15 -7.22
CA LYS A 255 -8.43 13.46 -6.82
C LYS A 255 -7.57 14.00 -7.94
N VAL A 256 -7.72 15.27 -8.29
CA VAL A 256 -6.87 15.97 -9.26
C VAL A 256 -6.15 17.10 -8.53
N TYR A 257 -4.85 17.18 -8.74
CA TYR A 257 -3.95 18.17 -8.17
C TYR A 257 -3.32 19.02 -9.27
N VAL A 258 -2.95 20.22 -8.86
CA VAL A 258 -2.00 21.07 -9.56
C VAL A 258 -0.83 21.27 -8.61
N ASN A 259 0.41 21.25 -9.11
CA ASN A 259 1.66 21.41 -8.35
C ASN A 259 1.70 22.58 -7.35
N LEU A 260 0.85 23.60 -7.48
CA LEU A 260 0.80 24.77 -6.61
C LEU A 260 -0.46 24.85 -5.73
N CYS A 261 -1.37 23.88 -5.81
CA CYS A 261 -2.67 23.89 -5.13
C CYS A 261 -2.83 22.71 -4.17
N ASP A 262 -3.11 23.01 -2.92
CA ASP A 262 -3.54 22.08 -1.87
C ASP A 262 -4.66 22.79 -1.08
N PRO A 263 -5.91 22.26 -1.02
CA PRO A 263 -6.41 20.92 -1.36
C PRO A 263 -6.50 20.58 -2.86
N PRO A 264 -6.84 19.31 -3.26
CA PRO A 264 -7.04 18.95 -4.66
C PRO A 264 -8.07 19.86 -5.35
N VAL A 265 -7.76 20.27 -6.59
CA VAL A 265 -8.59 21.17 -7.39
C VAL A 265 -9.89 20.52 -7.90
N TYR A 266 -9.96 19.19 -7.90
CA TYR A 266 -11.18 18.44 -8.18
C TYR A 266 -11.18 17.12 -7.41
N MET A 267 -12.35 16.74 -6.88
CA MET A 267 -12.56 15.46 -6.21
C MET A 267 -13.87 14.82 -6.65
N HIS A 268 -13.86 13.51 -6.89
CA HIS A 268 -15.07 12.74 -7.12
C HIS A 268 -15.09 11.52 -6.20
N GLU A 269 -16.12 11.40 -5.38
CA GLU A 269 -16.16 10.41 -4.29
C GLU A 269 -16.23 8.95 -4.76
N ARG A 270 -16.79 8.71 -5.96
CA ARG A 270 -16.98 7.34 -6.48
C ARG A 270 -16.82 7.27 -8.00
N VAL A 271 -15.75 6.65 -8.46
CA VAL A 271 -15.48 6.39 -9.87
C VAL A 271 -15.41 4.89 -10.08
N SER A 272 -16.34 4.34 -10.86
CA SER A 272 -16.41 2.91 -11.11
C SER A 272 -15.50 2.52 -12.28
N ILE A 273 -14.66 1.52 -12.06
CA ILE A 273 -13.67 1.04 -13.02
C ILE A 273 -14.20 -0.26 -13.63
N PHE A 274 -15.00 -0.19 -14.69
CA PHE A 274 -15.59 -1.40 -15.27
C PHE A 274 -14.67 -2.03 -16.31
N ALA A 275 -14.36 -3.31 -16.14
CA ALA A 275 -13.60 -4.08 -17.13
C ALA A 275 -14.52 -4.91 -18.02
N LEU A 276 -14.34 -4.76 -19.33
CA LEU A 276 -15.08 -5.54 -20.31
C LEU A 276 -14.60 -7.00 -20.29
N VAL A 277 -15.55 -7.93 -20.38
CA VAL A 277 -15.27 -9.37 -20.48
C VAL A 277 -15.22 -9.74 -21.97
N GLU A 278 -14.24 -10.54 -22.38
CA GLU A 278 -14.27 -11.14 -23.72
C GLU A 278 -15.51 -12.04 -23.84
N THR A 279 -16.43 -11.71 -24.73
CA THR A 279 -17.50 -12.64 -25.09
C THR A 279 -16.89 -13.75 -25.93
N PRO A 280 -17.12 -15.04 -25.61
CA PRO A 280 -16.71 -16.13 -26.49
C PRO A 280 -17.34 -15.89 -27.86
N GLU A 281 -16.53 -15.90 -28.93
CA GLU A 281 -17.07 -15.92 -30.29
C GLU A 281 -18.08 -17.07 -30.36
N ALA A 282 -19.32 -16.75 -30.72
CA ALA A 282 -20.32 -17.75 -30.99
C ALA A 282 -19.80 -18.62 -32.14
N THR A 283 -19.38 -19.85 -31.82
CA THR A 283 -19.12 -20.87 -32.83
C THR A 283 -20.44 -21.15 -33.52
N ILE A 284 -20.60 -20.57 -34.71
CA ILE A 284 -21.72 -20.88 -35.61
C ILE A 284 -21.54 -22.35 -36.05
N PRO A 285 -22.57 -23.20 -35.93
CA PRO A 285 -22.48 -24.62 -36.28
C PRO A 285 -22.26 -24.89 -37.76
#